data_AF-A0A6P0NXG8-F1
#
_entry.id   AF-A0A6P0NXG8-F1
#
_cell.length_a   1.000
_cell.length_b   1.000
_cell.length_c   1.000
_cell.angle_alpha   90.00
_cell.angle_beta   90.00
_cell.angle_gamma   90.00
#
_symmetry.space_group_name_H-M   'P 1'
#
loop_
_entity.id
_entity.type
_entity.pdbx_description
1 polymer ?
#
loop_
_entity_poly.entity_id
_entity_poly.type
_entity_poly.pdbx_seq_one_letter_code
_entity_poly.pdbx_strand_id
1 'polypeptide(L)'
;MADNTIVFTVSVDGSGTVTLDQQRAVVHPDATNPDDAVSLATDLISLTRTDTITDGDGDTATDDASIDLGPAITFKDDGPALEFEDLVGTITTNTQTSFWSESVGADQPPGTPSITANGTFEMVTPDGTTSTGTVTFDPNTGTGTLTADFDNDASNGDETIDFSLVVNQDGTYDFTLDEVIVPVVTLSTDEGQLPAGGPDPVQTLSFVDNDFVFFAVDADTANSGGSFEPVDIVSAIESGESDLTEAQLEASAAPPIGDNTFPFIREEIEMNVSTTGIGVGNNVFQGFDPTGGTSGDIDPFDPAELPNFDESFVINPEPLASSVKVFISKTAGGFAPPGSGATAAQTDYLYWNLYDELGNNNGPNLVEFSDVFDEAGPGGTGENLWSFTIDIDDVTIAGDFIDAVQFTMGFGDIKIPKIEVEVRGNTPPNDILLDFQATITDADDDPASSDFEIDLSGFESTTAPSEFDYLLEGGTIGSSPEAFNALDQADPLNEYLIKNFDTSEDTLVLNNLAGGAGSFNLDTTQNVIGTSAPDSIITSNAGLLNVIVEDATLQLSNIVG
;
A
#
# COMPACT_ATOMS: atom_id res chain seq x y z
N MET A 1 -18.45 -41.94 23.35
CA MET A 1 -19.79 -41.97 23.95
C MET A 1 -19.69 -41.92 25.47
N ALA A 2 -19.41 -40.75 26.06
CA ALA A 2 -19.32 -40.59 27.51
C ALA A 2 -19.73 -39.19 27.96
N ASP A 3 -20.79 -38.66 27.37
CA ASP A 3 -21.71 -37.76 28.05
C ASP A 3 -23.11 -38.37 27.90
N ASN A 4 -23.87 -38.48 28.98
CA ASN A 4 -25.23 -39.03 28.93
C ASN A 4 -26.20 -37.90 28.59
N THR A 5 -25.90 -37.19 27.51
CA THR A 5 -26.56 -35.93 27.21
C THR A 5 -27.74 -36.17 26.29
N ILE A 6 -28.84 -35.52 26.61
CA ILE A 6 -30.13 -35.72 25.96
C ILE A 6 -30.09 -34.97 24.62
N VAL A 7 -30.40 -35.68 23.53
CA VAL A 7 -30.52 -35.11 22.17
C VAL A 7 -31.96 -34.66 21.93
N PHE A 8 -32.93 -35.48 22.30
CA PHE A 8 -34.35 -35.13 22.25
C PHE A 8 -35.12 -35.86 23.36
N THR A 9 -36.30 -35.35 23.70
CA THR A 9 -37.27 -36.04 24.55
C THR A 9 -38.60 -36.23 23.84
N VAL A 10 -39.25 -37.35 24.11
CA VAL A 10 -40.63 -37.61 23.69
C VAL A 10 -41.45 -37.80 24.95
N SER A 11 -42.50 -37.02 25.11
CA SER A 11 -43.40 -37.08 26.26
C SER A 11 -44.86 -37.15 25.82
N VAL A 12 -45.73 -37.67 26.69
CA VAL A 12 -47.17 -37.72 26.46
C VAL A 12 -47.91 -37.16 27.67
N ASP A 13 -48.90 -36.31 27.44
CA ASP A 13 -49.72 -35.75 28.52
C ASP A 13 -50.93 -36.62 28.86
N GLY A 14 -51.68 -36.24 29.91
CA GLY A 14 -52.89 -36.96 30.34
C GLY A 14 -54.05 -36.95 29.34
N SER A 15 -53.98 -36.15 28.27
CA SER A 15 -54.93 -36.15 27.16
C SER A 15 -54.50 -37.03 25.98
N GLY A 16 -53.28 -37.57 26.03
CA GLY A 16 -52.68 -38.37 24.95
C GLY A 16 -51.95 -37.54 23.90
N THR A 17 -51.69 -36.25 24.15
CA THR A 17 -50.88 -35.41 23.26
C THR A 17 -49.41 -35.78 23.41
N VAL A 18 -48.79 -36.21 22.31
CA VAL A 18 -47.36 -36.49 22.23
C VAL A 18 -46.62 -35.21 21.89
N THR A 19 -45.54 -34.91 22.63
CA THR A 19 -44.65 -33.77 22.38
C THR A 19 -43.24 -34.29 22.14
N LEU A 20 -42.63 -33.87 21.03
CA LEU A 20 -41.21 -34.01 20.74
C LEU A 20 -40.51 -32.70 21.09
N ASP A 21 -39.42 -32.79 21.84
CA ASP A 21 -38.57 -31.67 22.22
C ASP A 21 -37.13 -32.02 21.83
N GLN A 22 -36.65 -31.45 20.71
CA GLN A 22 -35.26 -31.60 20.27
C GLN A 22 -34.39 -30.57 21.00
N GLN A 23 -33.36 -31.07 21.67
CA GLN A 23 -32.45 -30.28 22.51
C GLN A 23 -31.08 -30.08 21.85
N ARG A 24 -30.76 -30.84 20.79
CA ARG A 24 -29.49 -30.80 20.05
C ARG A 24 -29.73 -31.13 18.57
N ALA A 25 -28.86 -30.60 17.71
CA ALA A 25 -28.73 -30.99 16.31
C ALA A 25 -28.48 -32.51 16.17
N VAL A 26 -28.87 -33.09 15.04
CA VAL A 26 -28.82 -34.53 14.81
C VAL A 26 -28.09 -34.81 13.51
N VAL A 27 -26.79 -35.10 13.58
CA VAL A 27 -25.94 -35.44 12.41
C VAL A 27 -26.66 -36.29 11.36
N HIS A 28 -26.76 -35.74 10.15
CA HIS A 28 -27.35 -36.39 8.99
C HIS A 28 -26.32 -37.13 8.13
N PRO A 29 -26.75 -38.14 7.33
CA PRO A 29 -25.86 -38.85 6.42
C PRO A 29 -25.20 -37.98 5.33
N ASP A 30 -25.89 -36.94 4.83
CA ASP A 30 -25.43 -36.06 3.77
C ASP A 30 -25.32 -34.61 4.25
N ALA A 31 -24.13 -34.24 4.73
CA ALA A 31 -23.78 -32.92 5.25
C ALA A 31 -23.86 -31.75 4.23
N THR A 32 -24.28 -32.01 2.99
CA THR A 32 -24.44 -31.00 1.95
C THR A 32 -25.90 -30.80 1.55
N ASN A 33 -26.81 -31.56 2.15
CA ASN A 33 -28.23 -31.52 1.85
C ASN A 33 -29.02 -30.92 3.03
N PRO A 34 -29.38 -29.62 2.97
CA PRO A 34 -30.02 -28.90 4.07
C PRO A 34 -31.51 -29.28 4.28
N ASP A 35 -31.94 -30.44 3.78
CA ASP A 35 -33.25 -31.05 4.06
C ASP A 35 -33.10 -32.59 4.16
N ASP A 36 -31.90 -33.09 4.50
CA ASP A 36 -31.69 -34.51 4.75
C ASP A 36 -32.58 -34.98 5.91
N ALA A 37 -32.93 -36.26 5.89
CA ALA A 37 -33.94 -36.80 6.79
C ALA A 37 -33.43 -38.07 7.47
N VAL A 38 -33.35 -38.04 8.80
CA VAL A 38 -33.12 -39.23 9.60
C VAL A 38 -34.36 -39.59 10.40
N SER A 39 -34.67 -40.88 10.47
CA SER A 39 -35.85 -41.38 11.20
C SER A 39 -35.44 -42.49 12.16
N LEU A 40 -36.19 -42.63 13.25
CA LEU A 40 -35.98 -43.72 14.20
C LEU A 40 -36.37 -45.06 13.57
N ALA A 41 -35.65 -46.12 13.95
CA ALA A 41 -36.04 -47.47 13.57
C ALA A 41 -37.42 -47.83 14.16
N THR A 42 -38.12 -48.74 13.48
CA THR A 42 -39.38 -49.31 13.96
C THR A 42 -39.21 -49.94 15.35
N ASP A 43 -40.27 -49.88 16.15
CA ASP A 43 -40.39 -50.48 17.48
C ASP A 43 -39.45 -49.90 18.56
N LEU A 44 -38.81 -48.75 18.32
CA LEU A 44 -37.95 -48.09 19.33
C LEU A 44 -38.72 -47.28 20.36
N ILE A 45 -39.81 -46.61 19.95
CA ILE A 45 -40.64 -45.78 20.83
C ILE A 45 -42.09 -46.21 20.64
N SER A 46 -42.71 -46.77 21.68
CA SER A 46 -44.11 -47.18 21.63
C SER A 46 -44.95 -46.42 22.64
N LEU A 47 -46.08 -45.90 22.17
CA LEU A 47 -47.12 -45.33 23.02
C LEU A 47 -48.16 -46.41 23.33
N THR A 48 -48.26 -46.80 24.60
CA THR A 48 -49.24 -47.80 25.07
C THR A 48 -50.33 -47.14 25.89
N ARG A 49 -51.58 -47.36 25.50
CA ARG A 49 -52.76 -47.05 26.29
C ARG A 49 -53.23 -48.30 27.01
N THR A 50 -53.41 -48.18 28.33
CA THR A 50 -53.97 -49.23 29.19
C THR A 50 -55.36 -48.82 29.64
N ASP A 51 -56.37 -49.61 29.26
CA ASP A 51 -57.76 -49.40 29.64
C ASP A 51 -58.12 -50.35 30.79
N THR A 52 -58.53 -49.82 31.95
CA THR A 52 -59.02 -50.62 33.08
C THR A 52 -60.49 -50.34 33.34
N ILE A 53 -61.32 -51.39 33.28
CA ILE A 53 -62.72 -51.34 33.71
C ILE A 53 -62.83 -51.94 35.12
N THR A 54 -63.60 -51.29 36.00
CA THR A 54 -63.91 -51.79 37.34
C THR A 54 -65.43 -51.88 37.47
N ASP A 55 -65.94 -53.03 37.92
CA ASP A 55 -67.37 -53.20 38.12
C ASP A 55 -67.83 -52.77 39.54
N GLY A 56 -69.11 -53.01 39.84
CA GLY A 56 -69.74 -52.50 41.05
C GLY A 56 -69.34 -53.22 42.34
N ASP A 57 -68.73 -54.41 42.27
CA ASP A 57 -68.24 -55.12 43.46
C ASP A 57 -66.70 -55.08 43.60
N GLY A 58 -66.03 -54.46 42.63
CA GLY A 58 -64.63 -54.10 42.68
C GLY A 58 -63.72 -54.99 41.83
N ASP A 59 -64.30 -55.89 41.03
CA ASP A 59 -63.54 -56.68 40.06
C ASP A 59 -63.05 -55.79 38.91
N THR A 60 -61.82 -56.01 38.44
CA THR A 60 -61.19 -55.24 37.36
C THR A 60 -60.80 -56.10 36.17
N ALA A 61 -60.97 -55.57 34.95
CA ALA A 61 -60.34 -56.11 33.74
C ALA A 61 -59.52 -55.03 33.05
N THR A 62 -58.35 -55.41 32.53
CA THR A 62 -57.40 -54.51 31.88
C THR A 62 -57.04 -55.03 30.50
N ASP A 63 -56.93 -54.13 29.51
CA ASP A 63 -56.44 -54.41 28.16
C ASP A 63 -55.53 -53.27 27.67
N ASP A 64 -54.63 -53.56 26.73
CA ASP A 64 -53.63 -52.62 26.21
C ASP A 64 -53.74 -52.45 24.69
N ALA A 65 -53.47 -51.24 24.20
CA ALA A 65 -53.28 -50.95 22.78
C ALA A 65 -52.04 -50.09 22.59
N SER A 66 -51.18 -50.45 21.63
CA SER A 66 -49.91 -49.76 21.38
C SER A 66 -49.81 -49.24 19.95
N ILE A 67 -49.14 -48.10 19.79
CA ILE A 67 -48.74 -47.51 18.50
C ILE A 67 -47.23 -47.33 18.51
N ASP A 68 -46.56 -47.69 17.41
CA ASP A 68 -45.15 -47.38 17.20
C ASP A 68 -45.02 -45.93 16.72
N LEU A 69 -44.27 -45.14 17.47
CA LEU A 69 -43.98 -43.74 17.16
C LEU A 69 -42.65 -43.57 16.41
N GLY A 70 -41.80 -44.61 16.35
CA GLY A 70 -40.48 -44.53 15.71
C GLY A 70 -40.56 -44.01 14.27
N PRO A 71 -41.31 -44.67 13.36
CA PRO A 71 -41.48 -44.24 11.98
C PRO A 71 -42.25 -42.94 11.79
N ALA A 72 -42.90 -42.43 12.85
CA ALA A 72 -43.66 -41.18 12.81
C ALA A 72 -42.81 -39.96 13.21
N ILE A 73 -41.58 -40.18 13.72
CA ILE A 73 -40.64 -39.13 14.10
C ILE A 73 -39.51 -39.12 13.08
N THR A 74 -39.40 -38.00 12.36
CA THR A 74 -38.33 -37.71 11.42
C THR A 74 -37.68 -36.39 11.83
N PHE A 75 -36.36 -36.38 11.89
CA PHE A 75 -35.56 -35.18 12.08
C PHE A 75 -35.11 -34.72 10.71
N LYS A 76 -35.44 -33.47 10.39
CA LYS A 76 -34.98 -32.80 9.19
C LYS A 76 -33.74 -31.99 9.53
N ASP A 77 -32.83 -31.98 8.59
CA ASP A 77 -31.63 -31.18 8.60
C ASP A 77 -31.96 -29.73 8.25
N ASP A 78 -31.25 -28.78 8.84
CA ASP A 78 -31.33 -27.35 8.56
C ASP A 78 -29.89 -26.82 8.38
N GLY A 79 -29.23 -27.19 7.28
CA GLY A 79 -27.82 -26.85 7.05
C GLY A 79 -27.51 -25.34 6.96
N PRO A 80 -26.22 -24.97 7.10
CA PRO A 80 -25.83 -23.58 7.22
C PRO A 80 -25.76 -22.86 5.85
N ALA A 81 -25.80 -21.53 5.91
CA ALA A 81 -25.55 -20.63 4.80
C ALA A 81 -24.57 -19.53 5.24
N LEU A 82 -23.68 -19.13 4.34
CA LEU A 82 -22.66 -18.11 4.55
C LEU A 82 -22.52 -17.30 3.27
N GLU A 83 -22.44 -15.99 3.41
CA GLU A 83 -22.29 -15.06 2.30
C GLU A 83 -21.37 -13.93 2.73
N PHE A 84 -20.28 -13.71 2.00
CA PHE A 84 -19.39 -12.57 2.11
C PHE A 84 -19.55 -11.75 0.83
N GLU A 85 -19.73 -10.45 0.98
CA GLU A 85 -19.79 -9.51 -0.15
C GLU A 85 -18.38 -9.09 -0.54
N ASP A 86 -18.16 -8.76 -1.81
CA ASP A 86 -16.84 -8.31 -2.27
C ASP A 86 -16.57 -6.88 -1.76
N LEU A 87 -15.29 -6.51 -1.64
CA LEU A 87 -14.87 -5.17 -1.26
C LEU A 87 -14.15 -4.53 -2.45
N VAL A 88 -14.69 -3.42 -2.95
CA VAL A 88 -14.04 -2.59 -3.98
C VAL A 88 -13.56 -1.31 -3.32
N GLY A 89 -12.25 -1.08 -3.36
CA GLY A 89 -11.59 -0.06 -2.57
C GLY A 89 -10.35 0.52 -3.23
N THR A 90 -9.56 1.24 -2.44
CA THR A 90 -8.31 1.88 -2.89
C THR A 90 -7.11 1.33 -2.13
N ILE A 91 -5.91 1.53 -2.67
CA ILE A 91 -4.66 1.24 -1.96
C ILE A 91 -4.45 2.32 -0.90
N THR A 92 -4.84 2.02 0.33
CA THR A 92 -4.79 2.96 1.45
C THR A 92 -4.50 2.25 2.77
N THR A 93 -3.96 2.99 3.74
CA THR A 93 -3.85 2.54 5.14
C THR A 93 -5.11 2.80 5.95
N ASN A 94 -6.13 3.43 5.35
CA ASN A 94 -7.42 3.57 5.99
C ASN A 94 -8.16 2.25 5.97
N THR A 95 -8.89 1.97 7.05
CA THR A 95 -9.78 0.81 7.09
C THR A 95 -10.89 0.94 6.06
N GLN A 96 -11.09 -0.14 5.33
CA GLN A 96 -12.15 -0.33 4.34
C GLN A 96 -13.04 -1.46 4.81
N THR A 97 -14.35 -1.35 4.58
CA THR A 97 -15.33 -2.25 5.18
C THR A 97 -16.24 -2.81 4.09
N SER A 98 -16.58 -4.09 4.22
CA SER A 98 -17.66 -4.74 3.47
C SER A 98 -18.48 -5.63 4.42
N PHE A 99 -19.43 -6.38 3.89
CA PHE A 99 -20.46 -7.05 4.67
C PHE A 99 -20.38 -8.57 4.54
N TRP A 100 -20.91 -9.25 5.55
CA TRP A 100 -21.11 -10.68 5.52
C TRP A 100 -22.35 -11.06 6.32
N SER A 101 -22.93 -12.20 5.98
CA SER A 101 -24.06 -12.76 6.67
C SER A 101 -23.95 -14.27 6.81
N GLU A 102 -24.59 -14.81 7.84
CA GLU A 102 -24.68 -16.23 8.07
C GLU A 102 -26.08 -16.63 8.53
N SER A 103 -26.42 -17.88 8.28
CA SER A 103 -27.58 -18.55 8.86
C SER A 103 -27.19 -19.98 9.18
N VAL A 104 -27.16 -20.33 10.46
CA VAL A 104 -26.89 -21.71 10.92
C VAL A 104 -28.16 -22.55 11.11
N GLY A 105 -29.29 -22.10 10.54
CA GLY A 105 -30.55 -22.82 10.62
C GLY A 105 -31.10 -22.89 12.06
N ALA A 106 -31.82 -23.99 12.36
CA ALA A 106 -32.28 -24.30 13.72
C ALA A 106 -31.15 -24.78 14.64
N ASP A 107 -29.99 -25.06 14.06
CA ASP A 107 -28.82 -25.59 14.73
C ASP A 107 -27.99 -24.44 15.33
N GLN A 108 -27.66 -24.58 16.61
CA GLN A 108 -27.07 -23.50 17.42
C GLN A 108 -25.96 -24.09 18.29
N PRO A 109 -24.90 -23.32 18.59
CA PRO A 109 -24.67 -21.91 18.23
C PRO A 109 -24.02 -21.71 16.86
N PRO A 110 -24.07 -20.50 16.28
CA PRO A 110 -23.28 -20.18 15.10
C PRO A 110 -21.77 -20.32 15.35
N GLY A 111 -21.07 -20.89 14.39
CA GLY A 111 -19.61 -20.89 14.34
C GLY A 111 -19.07 -19.50 13.98
N THR A 112 -17.83 -19.19 14.35
CA THR A 112 -17.15 -18.02 13.80
C THR A 112 -16.56 -18.39 12.44
N PRO A 113 -16.75 -17.58 11.37
CA PRO A 113 -16.16 -17.85 10.07
C PRO A 113 -14.64 -18.01 10.16
N SER A 114 -14.13 -19.08 9.57
CA SER A 114 -12.71 -19.29 9.33
C SER A 114 -12.38 -18.81 7.93
N ILE A 115 -11.39 -17.91 7.80
CA ILE A 115 -10.97 -17.35 6.52
C ILE A 115 -9.67 -18.00 6.05
N THR A 116 -9.55 -18.27 4.76
CA THR A 116 -8.31 -18.72 4.11
C THR A 116 -8.05 -17.90 2.85
N ALA A 117 -6.81 -17.49 2.63
CA ALA A 117 -6.38 -16.81 1.40
C ALA A 117 -5.99 -17.82 0.30
N ASN A 118 -6.15 -17.45 -0.98
CA ASN A 118 -5.81 -18.28 -2.14
C ASN A 118 -4.29 -18.46 -2.36
N GLY A 119 -3.45 -17.79 -1.56
CA GLY A 119 -1.99 -17.94 -1.53
C GLY A 119 -1.24 -17.15 -2.60
N THR A 120 -1.94 -16.66 -3.62
CA THR A 120 -1.43 -15.73 -4.65
C THR A 120 -2.42 -14.60 -4.88
N PHE A 121 -1.93 -13.49 -5.43
CA PHE A 121 -2.78 -12.39 -5.90
C PHE A 121 -2.26 -11.86 -7.24
N GLU A 122 -3.11 -11.19 -8.00
CA GLU A 122 -2.71 -10.48 -9.21
C GLU A 122 -2.54 -8.99 -8.90
N MET A 123 -1.50 -8.41 -9.51
CA MET A 123 -1.21 -6.98 -9.43
C MET A 123 -1.03 -6.45 -10.84
N VAL A 124 -1.60 -5.28 -11.12
CA VAL A 124 -1.32 -4.54 -12.36
C VAL A 124 -0.38 -3.39 -12.02
N THR A 125 0.82 -3.39 -12.58
CA THR A 125 1.79 -2.29 -12.39
C THR A 125 1.39 -1.05 -13.18
N PRO A 126 1.98 0.12 -12.89
CA PRO A 126 1.69 1.38 -13.57
C PRO A 126 1.86 1.32 -15.10
N ASP A 127 2.79 0.50 -15.60
CA ASP A 127 3.06 0.33 -17.03
C ASP A 127 2.06 -0.60 -17.75
N GLY A 128 1.06 -1.10 -17.03
CA GLY A 128 0.01 -1.99 -17.50
C GLY A 128 0.43 -3.46 -17.62
N THR A 129 1.59 -3.83 -17.07
CA THR A 129 1.97 -5.24 -16.95
C THR A 129 1.31 -5.88 -15.73
N THR A 130 0.94 -7.16 -15.86
CA THR A 130 0.39 -7.94 -14.75
C THR A 130 1.50 -8.77 -14.12
N SER A 131 1.66 -8.65 -12.81
CA SER A 131 2.53 -9.49 -12.00
C SER A 131 1.71 -10.34 -11.03
N THR A 132 2.29 -11.45 -10.57
CA THR A 132 1.64 -12.33 -9.58
C THR A 132 2.44 -12.27 -8.29
N GLY A 133 1.78 -11.82 -7.23
CA GLY A 133 2.31 -11.83 -5.87
C GLY A 133 1.89 -13.06 -5.07
N THR A 134 2.40 -13.16 -3.85
CA THR A 134 2.02 -14.17 -2.88
C THR A 134 1.33 -13.54 -1.68
N VAL A 135 0.28 -14.19 -1.18
CA VAL A 135 -0.44 -13.75 0.02
C VAL A 135 -0.31 -14.81 1.10
N THR A 136 -0.01 -14.38 2.33
CA THR A 136 -0.14 -15.21 3.53
C THR A 136 -1.17 -14.61 4.47
N PHE A 137 -1.91 -15.45 5.18
CA PHE A 137 -2.93 -14.99 6.12
C PHE A 137 -3.04 -15.96 7.30
N ASP A 138 -3.03 -15.43 8.53
CA ASP A 138 -3.31 -16.18 9.77
C ASP A 138 -4.71 -15.82 10.29
N PRO A 139 -5.70 -16.72 10.16
CA PRO A 139 -7.06 -16.46 10.63
C PRO A 139 -7.19 -16.34 12.15
N ASN A 140 -6.18 -16.76 12.93
CA ASN A 140 -6.23 -16.65 14.39
C ASN A 140 -5.90 -15.24 14.88
N THR A 141 -5.09 -14.50 14.11
CA THR A 141 -4.70 -13.12 14.43
C THR A 141 -5.41 -12.11 13.56
N GLY A 142 -5.95 -12.52 12.41
CA GLY A 142 -6.55 -11.62 11.43
C GLY A 142 -5.50 -10.78 10.70
N THR A 143 -4.27 -11.30 10.58
CA THR A 143 -3.14 -10.58 9.96
C THR A 143 -2.55 -11.41 8.82
N GLY A 144 -2.08 -10.74 7.78
CA GLY A 144 -1.44 -11.37 6.63
C GLY A 144 -0.34 -10.52 6.04
N THR A 145 0.32 -11.07 5.03
CA THR A 145 1.37 -10.38 4.27
C THR A 145 1.09 -10.49 2.77
N LEU A 146 1.35 -9.43 2.03
CA LEU A 146 1.43 -9.41 0.57
C LEU A 146 2.89 -9.31 0.19
N THR A 147 3.39 -10.22 -0.65
CA THR A 147 4.76 -10.19 -1.15
C THR A 147 4.74 -10.20 -2.67
N ALA A 148 5.24 -9.14 -3.30
CA ALA A 148 5.33 -8.98 -4.76
C ALA A 148 6.44 -7.98 -5.12
N ASP A 149 6.77 -7.92 -6.40
CA ASP A 149 7.59 -6.87 -7.02
C ASP A 149 6.72 -5.61 -7.16
N PHE A 150 6.62 -4.85 -6.07
CA PHE A 150 5.78 -3.65 -5.99
C PHE A 150 6.46 -2.43 -6.62
N ASP A 151 7.79 -2.42 -6.69
CA ASP A 151 8.59 -1.36 -7.29
C ASP A 151 8.81 -1.52 -8.81
N ASN A 152 8.45 -2.68 -9.38
CA ASN A 152 8.66 -3.05 -10.78
C ASN A 152 10.16 -3.06 -11.15
N ASP A 153 11.05 -3.26 -10.18
CA ASP A 153 12.48 -3.47 -10.36
C ASP A 153 12.85 -4.92 -10.01
N ALA A 154 12.94 -5.74 -11.06
CA ALA A 154 13.35 -7.13 -10.98
C ALA A 154 14.77 -7.35 -10.37
N SER A 155 15.53 -6.30 -10.09
CA SER A 155 16.84 -6.33 -9.43
C SER A 155 16.76 -6.35 -7.90
N ASN A 156 15.70 -5.76 -7.32
CA ASN A 156 15.54 -5.58 -5.87
C ASN A 156 14.88 -6.78 -5.20
N GLY A 157 14.04 -7.50 -5.94
CA GLY A 157 13.36 -8.71 -5.48
C GLY A 157 12.20 -8.39 -4.53
N ASP A 158 11.18 -9.25 -4.53
CA ASP A 158 9.86 -8.96 -3.97
C ASP A 158 9.86 -8.31 -2.56
N GLU A 159 9.19 -7.17 -2.43
CA GLU A 159 8.92 -6.50 -1.16
C GLU A 159 7.75 -7.15 -0.42
N THR A 160 7.59 -6.85 0.87
CA THR A 160 6.53 -7.44 1.70
C THR A 160 5.81 -6.39 2.52
N ILE A 161 4.48 -6.42 2.46
CA ILE A 161 3.58 -5.48 3.12
C ILE A 161 2.64 -6.25 4.04
N ASP A 162 2.47 -5.74 5.25
CA ASP A 162 1.54 -6.31 6.23
C ASP A 162 0.11 -5.77 6.03
N PHE A 163 -0.89 -6.61 6.29
CA PHE A 163 -2.29 -6.21 6.31
C PHE A 163 -3.06 -6.89 7.43
N SER A 164 -4.23 -6.34 7.76
CA SER A 164 -5.21 -6.96 8.64
C SER A 164 -6.57 -7.15 7.96
N LEU A 165 -7.20 -8.29 8.27
CA LEU A 165 -8.56 -8.63 7.87
C LEU A 165 -9.32 -9.13 9.10
N VAL A 166 -10.34 -8.39 9.50
CA VAL A 166 -11.08 -8.62 10.74
C VAL A 166 -12.56 -8.85 10.43
N VAL A 167 -13.06 -10.04 10.76
CA VAL A 167 -14.49 -10.37 10.65
C VAL A 167 -15.21 -9.95 11.93
N ASN A 168 -16.12 -8.99 11.83
CA ASN A 168 -16.86 -8.42 12.95
C ASN A 168 -18.21 -9.13 13.17
N GLN A 169 -18.64 -9.24 14.43
CA GLN A 169 -19.92 -9.89 14.79
C GLN A 169 -21.17 -9.07 14.42
N ASP A 170 -21.01 -7.86 13.90
CA ASP A 170 -22.11 -7.01 13.45
C ASP A 170 -22.48 -7.22 11.98
N GLY A 171 -21.88 -8.20 11.32
CA GLY A 171 -22.12 -8.52 9.91
C GLY A 171 -21.23 -7.71 8.96
N THR A 172 -20.12 -7.15 9.45
CA THR A 172 -19.11 -6.48 8.64
C THR A 172 -17.76 -7.20 8.70
N TYR A 173 -16.92 -6.97 7.70
CA TYR A 173 -15.50 -7.27 7.80
C TYR A 173 -14.67 -6.07 7.36
N ASP A 174 -13.55 -5.86 8.04
CA ASP A 174 -12.65 -4.74 7.84
C ASP A 174 -11.33 -5.22 7.23
N PHE A 175 -10.87 -4.54 6.20
CA PHE A 175 -9.56 -4.72 5.58
C PHE A 175 -8.74 -3.44 5.75
N THR A 176 -7.48 -3.58 6.16
CA THR A 176 -6.56 -2.45 6.34
C THR A 176 -5.16 -2.86 5.92
N LEU A 177 -4.54 -2.08 5.03
CA LEU A 177 -3.09 -2.18 4.77
C LEU A 177 -2.33 -1.45 5.88
N ASP A 178 -1.22 -2.00 6.33
CA ASP A 178 -0.41 -1.33 7.37
C ASP A 178 0.43 -0.19 6.79
N GLU A 179 0.70 -0.21 5.48
CA GLU A 179 1.39 0.83 4.71
C GLU A 179 0.83 0.99 3.29
N VAL A 180 1.04 2.16 2.69
CA VAL A 180 0.67 2.42 1.30
C VAL A 180 1.76 1.89 0.39
N ILE A 181 1.36 1.19 -0.68
CA ILE A 181 2.30 0.73 -1.71
C ILE A 181 2.68 1.92 -2.58
N VAL A 182 3.93 2.37 -2.48
CA VAL A 182 4.47 3.38 -3.39
C VAL A 182 5.60 2.69 -4.15
N PRO A 183 5.49 2.47 -5.47
CA PRO A 183 6.61 1.93 -6.23
C PRO A 183 7.78 2.87 -6.10
N VAL A 184 8.97 2.32 -6.05
CA VAL A 184 10.21 3.07 -6.14
C VAL A 184 10.73 2.92 -7.56
N VAL A 185 10.99 4.02 -8.25
CA VAL A 185 11.56 3.97 -9.60
C VAL A 185 13.02 4.37 -9.51
N THR A 186 13.91 3.51 -10.00
CA THR A 186 15.32 3.86 -10.15
C THR A 186 15.54 4.67 -11.41
N LEU A 187 15.87 5.95 -11.26
CA LEU A 187 16.20 6.85 -12.35
C LEU A 187 17.71 7.03 -12.44
N SER A 188 18.28 6.67 -13.60
CA SER A 188 19.72 6.81 -13.84
C SER A 188 20.03 8.06 -14.66
N THR A 189 21.06 8.82 -14.29
CA THR A 189 21.52 9.97 -15.08
C THR A 189 22.01 9.59 -16.49
N ASP A 190 22.26 8.31 -16.76
CA ASP A 190 22.61 7.81 -18.11
C ASP A 190 21.41 7.79 -19.07
N GLU A 191 20.19 7.85 -18.54
CA GLU A 191 18.93 7.73 -19.29
C GLU A 191 18.26 9.08 -19.55
N GLY A 192 18.58 10.07 -18.73
CA GLY A 192 18.02 11.42 -18.82
C GLY A 192 18.49 12.23 -20.04
N GLN A 193 17.73 13.26 -20.39
CA GLN A 193 17.99 14.14 -21.53
C GLN A 193 18.21 15.59 -21.07
N LEU A 194 19.32 16.19 -21.48
CA LEU A 194 19.57 17.61 -21.27
C LEU A 194 18.87 18.48 -22.34
N PRO A 195 18.26 19.61 -21.95
CA PRO A 195 17.77 20.63 -22.86
C PRO A 195 18.87 21.23 -23.76
N ALA A 196 18.45 21.92 -24.82
CA ALA A 196 19.38 22.62 -25.70
C ALA A 196 19.80 23.97 -25.10
N GLY A 197 21.00 24.05 -24.52
CA GLY A 197 21.50 25.29 -23.90
C GLY A 197 23.03 25.41 -23.82
N GLY A 198 23.75 24.29 -23.84
CA GLY A 198 25.15 24.25 -23.40
C GLY A 198 25.20 24.15 -21.87
N PRO A 199 26.37 23.84 -21.28
CA PRO A 199 26.49 23.77 -19.84
C PRO A 199 26.46 25.20 -19.25
N ASP A 200 25.64 25.39 -18.23
CA ASP A 200 25.44 26.60 -17.42
C ASP A 200 25.51 26.19 -15.93
N PRO A 201 25.45 27.13 -14.97
CA PRO A 201 25.57 26.79 -13.55
C PRO A 201 24.44 25.89 -12.98
N VAL A 202 23.31 25.76 -13.68
CA VAL A 202 22.13 25.02 -13.24
C VAL A 202 21.57 24.20 -14.41
N GLN A 203 21.69 22.87 -14.37
CA GLN A 203 21.24 21.98 -15.45
C GLN A 203 20.06 21.13 -15.00
N THR A 204 19.00 21.09 -15.78
CA THR A 204 17.92 20.10 -15.64
C THR A 204 18.19 18.90 -16.53
N LEU A 205 18.18 17.71 -15.94
CA LEU A 205 18.20 16.44 -16.65
C LEU A 205 16.79 15.85 -16.64
N SER A 206 16.14 15.79 -17.80
CA SER A 206 14.74 15.39 -17.89
C SER A 206 14.52 13.92 -18.21
N PHE A 207 13.49 13.36 -17.59
CA PHE A 207 12.92 12.03 -17.84
C PHE A 207 11.51 12.17 -18.42
N VAL A 208 10.78 11.05 -18.57
CA VAL A 208 9.42 11.09 -19.16
C VAL A 208 8.45 11.86 -18.25
N ASP A 209 8.52 11.62 -16.95
CA ASP A 209 7.59 12.16 -15.94
C ASP A 209 8.32 12.76 -14.71
N ASN A 210 9.65 12.92 -14.77
CA ASN A 210 10.48 13.41 -13.66
C ASN A 210 11.62 14.28 -14.20
N ASP A 211 12.16 15.17 -13.38
CA ASP A 211 13.35 15.97 -13.70
C ASP A 211 14.35 15.94 -12.53
N PHE A 212 15.64 15.98 -12.83
CA PHE A 212 16.71 16.22 -11.85
C PHE A 212 17.34 17.57 -12.10
N VAL A 213 17.37 18.44 -11.09
CA VAL A 213 18.04 19.73 -11.17
C VAL A 213 19.42 19.62 -10.52
N PHE A 214 20.46 19.92 -11.28
CA PHE A 214 21.84 19.98 -10.82
C PHE A 214 22.29 21.43 -10.75
N PHE A 215 22.93 21.85 -9.65
CA PHE A 215 23.51 23.19 -9.59
C PHE A 215 24.86 23.23 -8.88
N ALA A 216 25.79 23.99 -9.44
CA ALA A 216 27.13 24.17 -8.87
C ALA A 216 27.08 25.15 -7.69
N VAL A 217 27.57 24.73 -6.52
CA VAL A 217 27.55 25.52 -5.28
C VAL A 217 28.94 25.79 -4.72
N ASP A 218 29.06 26.77 -3.83
CA ASP A 218 30.26 26.97 -3.02
C ASP A 218 30.38 25.85 -1.95
N ALA A 219 31.58 25.34 -1.73
CA ALA A 219 31.87 24.23 -0.81
C ALA A 219 31.70 24.63 0.68
N ASP A 220 31.78 25.93 1.03
CA ASP A 220 31.62 26.44 2.41
C ASP A 220 30.16 26.81 2.76
N THR A 221 29.20 26.39 1.95
CA THR A 221 27.77 26.67 2.16
C THR A 221 27.24 26.14 3.50
N ALA A 222 27.83 25.08 4.05
CA ALA A 222 27.33 24.41 5.25
C ALA A 222 28.15 24.64 6.54
N ASN A 223 29.32 25.30 6.52
CA ASN A 223 30.30 25.17 7.63
C ASN A 223 30.77 26.45 8.33
N SER A 224 30.20 27.62 8.04
CA SER A 224 30.53 28.84 8.78
C SER A 224 29.70 28.98 10.06
N GLY A 225 30.13 28.32 11.13
CA GLY A 225 29.62 28.45 12.51
C GLY A 225 29.80 29.85 13.15
N GLY A 226 29.63 30.93 12.38
CA GLY A 226 29.76 32.30 12.83
C GLY A 226 29.13 33.34 11.90
N SER A 227 27.91 33.78 12.23
CA SER A 227 27.43 35.17 12.07
C SER A 227 27.53 35.82 10.67
N PHE A 228 27.57 35.05 9.60
CA PHE A 228 26.91 35.44 8.35
C PHE A 228 25.68 34.55 8.29
N GLU A 229 24.48 35.13 8.31
CA GLU A 229 23.26 34.37 8.02
C GLU A 229 23.42 33.90 6.55
N PRO A 230 23.70 32.62 6.28
CA PRO A 230 23.82 32.16 4.92
C PRO A 230 22.40 32.02 4.40
N VAL A 231 22.17 32.47 3.18
CA VAL A 231 21.07 31.90 2.41
C VAL A 231 21.46 30.42 2.21
N ASP A 232 20.79 29.52 2.89
CA ASP A 232 21.07 28.08 2.95
C ASP A 232 20.58 27.39 1.65
N ILE A 233 21.20 26.26 1.26
CA ILE A 233 20.76 25.45 0.10
C ILE A 233 19.28 25.11 0.18
N VAL A 234 18.75 24.94 1.41
CA VAL A 234 17.32 24.77 1.74
C VAL A 234 16.42 25.84 1.09
N SER A 235 16.93 27.05 0.84
CA SER A 235 16.14 28.11 0.19
C SER A 235 16.00 27.93 -1.33
N ALA A 236 16.86 27.13 -1.96
CA ALA A 236 16.80 26.82 -3.39
C ALA A 236 16.03 25.53 -3.69
N ILE A 237 16.09 24.55 -2.77
CA ILE A 237 15.33 23.30 -2.87
C ILE A 237 13.91 23.44 -2.28
N GLU A 238 13.67 24.44 -1.41
CA GLU A 238 12.40 24.57 -0.68
C GLU A 238 12.21 23.39 0.30
N SER A 239 10.98 22.94 0.61
CA SER A 239 10.77 21.85 1.58
C SER A 239 9.70 20.94 1.02
N GLY A 240 10.13 19.78 0.52
CA GLY A 240 9.29 18.87 -0.24
C GLY A 240 8.84 19.47 -1.57
N GLU A 241 7.98 18.76 -2.29
CA GLU A 241 7.62 19.14 -3.66
C GLU A 241 6.60 20.30 -3.74
N SER A 242 6.70 21.23 -4.70
CA SER A 242 7.62 21.30 -5.85
C SER A 242 8.78 22.29 -5.64
N ASP A 243 9.97 21.91 -6.06
CA ASP A 243 11.17 22.72 -5.92
C ASP A 243 11.29 23.81 -6.99
N LEU A 244 12.31 24.67 -6.87
CA LEU A 244 12.59 25.68 -7.89
C LEU A 244 13.15 25.07 -9.17
N THR A 245 12.49 25.37 -10.29
CA THR A 245 12.97 24.99 -11.62
C THR A 245 14.32 25.66 -11.95
N GLU A 246 15.07 25.10 -12.90
CA GLU A 246 16.30 25.70 -13.45
C GLU A 246 16.11 27.18 -13.79
N ALA A 247 15.03 27.53 -14.49
CA ALA A 247 14.76 28.92 -14.86
C ALA A 247 14.56 29.85 -13.63
N GLN A 248 14.04 29.34 -12.51
CA GLN A 248 13.88 30.12 -11.28
C GLN A 248 15.22 30.30 -10.56
N LEU A 249 16.03 29.24 -10.47
CA LEU A 249 17.38 29.30 -9.90
C LEU A 249 18.31 30.19 -10.73
N GLU A 250 18.22 30.12 -12.06
CA GLU A 250 18.98 30.96 -12.99
C GLU A 250 18.51 32.42 -13.02
N ALA A 251 17.21 32.68 -12.87
CA ALA A 251 16.68 34.05 -12.89
C ALA A 251 17.21 34.91 -11.73
N SER A 252 17.58 34.28 -10.62
CA SER A 252 18.29 34.90 -9.49
C SER A 252 19.80 35.09 -9.72
N ALA A 253 20.38 34.36 -10.68
CA ALA A 253 21.81 34.28 -10.99
C ALA A 253 22.26 35.24 -12.12
N ALA A 254 21.44 36.22 -12.53
CA ALA A 254 21.74 37.12 -13.65
C ALA A 254 22.12 38.55 -13.21
N PRO A 255 23.27 39.13 -13.66
CA PRO A 255 23.68 40.49 -13.25
C PRO A 255 22.98 41.64 -14.03
N PRO A 256 22.87 42.87 -13.46
CA PRO A 256 23.68 43.35 -12.34
C PRO A 256 22.90 43.94 -11.13
N ILE A 257 23.56 43.92 -9.97
CA ILE A 257 23.34 44.74 -8.75
C ILE A 257 22.48 44.08 -7.64
N GLY A 258 23.17 43.43 -6.70
CA GLY A 258 22.97 43.70 -5.27
C GLY A 258 21.87 42.95 -4.53
N ASP A 259 21.25 41.94 -5.15
CA ASP A 259 20.26 41.06 -4.52
C ASP A 259 20.32 39.69 -5.24
N ASN A 260 21.48 39.01 -5.19
CA ASN A 260 21.53 37.62 -5.64
C ASN A 260 20.80 36.81 -4.56
N THR A 261 19.61 36.32 -4.88
CA THR A 261 18.78 35.53 -3.97
C THR A 261 19.52 34.27 -3.51
N PHE A 262 20.36 33.67 -4.37
CA PHE A 262 21.15 32.46 -4.08
C PHE A 262 22.64 32.71 -4.30
N PRO A 263 23.30 33.43 -3.36
CA PRO A 263 24.72 33.80 -3.49
C PRO A 263 25.68 32.60 -3.46
N PHE A 264 25.17 31.40 -3.15
CA PHE A 264 25.94 30.16 -3.13
C PHE A 264 26.06 29.49 -4.51
N ILE A 265 25.18 29.79 -5.47
CA ILE A 265 25.28 29.23 -6.82
C ILE A 265 26.37 29.96 -7.59
N ARG A 266 27.35 29.22 -8.14
CA ARG A 266 28.53 29.81 -8.77
C ARG A 266 28.26 30.15 -10.24
N GLU A 267 27.82 31.38 -10.49
CA GLU A 267 27.46 31.89 -11.83
C GLU A 267 28.58 31.75 -12.88
N GLU A 268 29.85 31.68 -12.45
CA GLU A 268 31.00 31.63 -13.37
C GLU A 268 31.46 30.21 -13.73
N ILE A 269 30.81 29.16 -13.21
CA ILE A 269 31.22 27.78 -13.45
C ILE A 269 30.06 26.94 -13.97
N GLU A 270 30.30 26.23 -15.06
CA GLU A 270 29.28 25.48 -15.80
C GLU A 270 29.14 24.06 -15.22
N MET A 271 27.94 23.64 -14.87
CA MET A 271 27.63 22.27 -14.46
C MET A 271 27.67 21.35 -15.69
N ASN A 272 28.45 20.28 -15.63
CA ASN A 272 28.51 19.28 -16.70
C ASN A 272 27.85 17.99 -16.23
N VAL A 273 26.74 17.62 -16.86
CA VAL A 273 26.02 16.36 -16.61
C VAL A 273 26.05 15.53 -17.88
N SER A 274 26.74 14.39 -17.88
CA SER A 274 26.81 13.52 -19.04
C SER A 274 27.26 12.10 -18.71
N THR A 275 26.99 11.17 -19.61
CA THR A 275 27.55 9.80 -19.58
C THR A 275 29.09 9.76 -19.65
N THR A 276 29.73 10.89 -19.98
CA THR A 276 31.19 11.02 -19.97
C THR A 276 31.74 11.50 -18.64
N GLY A 277 30.88 11.83 -17.67
CA GLY A 277 31.21 12.29 -16.34
C GLY A 277 30.32 13.46 -15.89
N ILE A 278 30.04 13.51 -14.60
CA ILE A 278 29.39 14.59 -13.87
C ILE A 278 30.46 15.38 -13.09
N GLY A 279 30.47 16.70 -13.22
CA GLY A 279 31.45 17.57 -12.56
C GLY A 279 31.26 19.06 -12.85
N VAL A 280 32.04 19.90 -12.17
CA VAL A 280 31.89 21.36 -12.25
C VAL A 280 32.97 21.94 -13.18
N GLY A 281 32.57 22.72 -14.18
CA GLY A 281 33.43 23.25 -15.25
C GLY A 281 33.93 22.22 -16.27
N ASN A 282 33.91 20.92 -15.95
CA ASN A 282 34.25 19.82 -16.84
C ASN A 282 33.66 18.48 -16.33
N ASN A 283 33.90 17.37 -17.05
CA ASN A 283 33.34 16.03 -16.72
C ASN A 283 34.15 15.25 -15.67
N VAL A 284 34.87 15.93 -14.78
CA VAL A 284 35.65 15.34 -13.68
C VAL A 284 35.41 16.19 -12.44
N PHE A 285 35.10 15.55 -11.31
CA PHE A 285 34.82 16.22 -10.05
C PHE A 285 36.11 16.41 -9.25
N GLN A 286 36.52 17.65 -9.05
CA GLN A 286 37.87 18.02 -8.63
C GLN A 286 37.88 18.72 -7.28
N GLY A 287 38.71 18.23 -6.37
CA GLY A 287 39.04 18.89 -5.12
C GLY A 287 40.39 19.58 -5.19
N PHE A 288 40.83 20.10 -4.05
CA PHE A 288 42.12 20.77 -3.95
C PHE A 288 43.32 19.90 -4.41
N ASP A 289 44.14 20.43 -5.35
CA ASP A 289 45.43 19.84 -5.75
C ASP A 289 46.63 20.64 -5.19
N PRO A 290 47.39 20.10 -4.23
CA PRO A 290 48.55 20.77 -3.64
C PRO A 290 49.74 20.89 -4.62
N THR A 291 49.70 20.21 -5.78
CA THR A 291 50.75 20.26 -6.80
C THR A 291 50.54 21.36 -7.83
N GLY A 292 49.38 22.02 -7.80
CA GLY A 292 48.94 23.16 -8.62
C GLY A 292 49.63 24.49 -8.33
N GLY A 293 50.97 24.52 -8.23
CA GLY A 293 51.76 25.63 -8.76
C GLY A 293 51.66 27.06 -8.20
N THR A 294 50.94 27.35 -7.11
CA THR A 294 51.12 28.61 -6.36
C THR A 294 51.30 28.36 -4.86
N SER A 295 52.55 28.52 -4.42
CA SER A 295 53.04 28.29 -3.08
C SER A 295 52.44 29.20 -2.01
N GLY A 296 51.72 28.58 -1.08
CA GLY A 296 51.60 28.94 0.33
C GLY A 296 51.29 27.63 1.06
N ASP A 297 51.85 27.39 2.24
CA ASP A 297 51.44 26.26 3.09
C ASP A 297 49.92 26.36 3.29
N ILE A 298 49.14 25.58 2.53
CA ILE A 298 47.70 25.39 2.75
C ILE A 298 47.58 24.06 3.50
N ASP A 299 47.02 24.12 4.70
CA ASP A 299 46.74 22.92 5.50
C ASP A 299 45.49 22.23 4.94
N PRO A 300 45.60 21.03 4.33
CA PRO A 300 44.44 20.30 3.80
C PRO A 300 43.45 19.84 4.89
N PHE A 301 43.75 20.13 6.16
CA PHE A 301 42.89 19.85 7.32
C PHE A 301 42.30 21.12 7.96
N ASP A 302 42.54 22.32 7.38
CA ASP A 302 41.94 23.59 7.83
C ASP A 302 40.86 24.07 6.85
N PRO A 303 39.56 23.98 7.20
CA PRO A 303 38.45 24.45 6.36
C PRO A 303 38.53 25.93 5.98
N ALA A 304 39.30 26.75 6.71
CA ALA A 304 39.44 28.18 6.44
C ALA A 304 40.41 28.50 5.29
N GLU A 305 41.17 27.52 4.76
CA GLU A 305 42.18 27.72 3.72
C GLU A 305 41.83 27.03 2.37
N LEU A 306 40.55 26.68 2.18
CA LEU A 306 39.95 26.04 1.00
C LEU A 306 39.73 26.87 -0.31
N PRO A 307 40.00 28.19 -0.45
CA PRO A 307 39.36 28.98 -1.50
C PRO A 307 40.02 28.91 -2.90
N ASN A 308 40.74 27.85 -3.28
CA ASN A 308 41.26 27.70 -4.64
C ASN A 308 41.00 26.28 -5.19
N PHE A 309 39.76 26.11 -5.67
CA PHE A 309 39.17 24.94 -6.36
C PHE A 309 38.84 23.74 -5.48
N ASP A 310 37.81 23.92 -4.66
CA ASP A 310 36.92 22.82 -4.26
C ASP A 310 35.68 22.86 -5.15
N GLU A 311 35.34 21.72 -5.76
CA GLU A 311 34.07 21.58 -6.46
C GLU A 311 32.99 21.06 -5.52
N SER A 312 31.83 21.70 -5.60
CA SER A 312 30.62 21.22 -4.95
C SER A 312 29.44 21.42 -5.89
N PHE A 313 28.56 20.45 -5.93
CA PHE A 313 27.29 20.54 -6.63
C PHE A 313 26.19 19.88 -5.82
N VAL A 314 24.97 20.29 -6.07
CA VAL A 314 23.76 19.66 -5.54
C VAL A 314 23.09 18.89 -6.67
N ILE A 315 22.64 17.67 -6.38
CA ILE A 315 21.61 16.98 -7.14
C ILE A 315 20.31 17.12 -6.37
N ASN A 316 19.29 17.63 -7.04
CA ASN A 316 17.95 17.84 -6.50
C ASN A 316 16.96 17.12 -7.43
N PRO A 317 16.65 15.85 -7.17
CA PRO A 317 15.53 15.19 -7.82
C PRO A 317 14.26 16.00 -7.53
N GLU A 318 13.53 16.44 -8.56
CA GLU A 318 12.21 17.06 -8.32
C GLU A 318 11.24 16.14 -7.57
N PRO A 319 11.25 14.80 -7.76
CA PRO A 319 10.52 13.89 -6.89
C PRO A 319 11.32 13.49 -5.64
N LEU A 320 10.64 13.32 -4.51
CA LEU A 320 11.24 12.82 -3.27
C LEU A 320 11.88 11.43 -3.45
N ALA A 321 13.11 11.27 -2.96
CA ALA A 321 13.91 10.06 -3.13
C ALA A 321 14.04 9.25 -1.83
N SER A 322 14.15 7.93 -1.93
CA SER A 322 14.51 7.06 -0.80
C SER A 322 16.02 6.83 -0.73
N SER A 323 16.69 6.71 -1.89
CA SER A 323 18.13 6.50 -1.95
C SER A 323 18.80 7.19 -3.14
N VAL A 324 20.07 7.54 -2.95
CA VAL A 324 20.96 8.09 -3.99
C VAL A 324 22.22 7.23 -4.06
N LYS A 325 22.40 6.51 -5.16
CA LYS A 325 23.57 5.68 -5.44
C LYS A 325 24.51 6.35 -6.44
N VAL A 326 25.74 6.59 -6.02
CA VAL A 326 26.75 7.28 -6.84
C VAL A 326 27.78 6.30 -7.35
N PHE A 327 28.00 6.28 -8.66
CA PHE A 327 29.03 5.46 -9.28
C PHE A 327 30.27 6.28 -9.55
N ILE A 328 31.45 5.73 -9.25
CA ILE A 328 32.74 6.37 -9.44
C ILE A 328 33.67 5.46 -10.24
N SER A 329 34.37 6.03 -11.22
CA SER A 329 35.27 5.26 -12.08
C SER A 329 36.47 4.68 -11.32
N LYS A 330 36.82 3.43 -11.62
CA LYS A 330 38.11 2.83 -11.20
C LYS A 330 39.28 3.21 -12.11
N THR A 331 39.01 3.85 -13.25
CA THR A 331 40.02 4.14 -14.28
C THR A 331 39.98 5.59 -14.71
N ALA A 332 41.16 6.23 -14.76
CA ALA A 332 41.37 7.68 -14.96
C ALA A 332 40.82 8.53 -13.79
N GLY A 333 41.69 9.00 -12.88
CA GLY A 333 41.25 9.66 -11.63
C GLY A 333 40.48 8.71 -10.72
N GLY A 334 41.02 7.50 -10.52
CA GLY A 334 40.29 6.45 -9.79
C GLY A 334 40.18 6.77 -8.30
N PHE A 335 39.01 6.53 -7.72
CA PHE A 335 38.71 6.88 -6.33
C PHE A 335 39.47 5.99 -5.32
N ALA A 336 40.22 6.63 -4.46
CA ALA A 336 40.99 6.05 -3.38
C ALA A 336 40.54 6.65 -2.03
N PRO A 337 39.39 6.19 -1.48
CA PRO A 337 38.85 6.76 -0.25
C PRO A 337 39.74 6.49 0.97
N PRO A 338 39.54 7.23 2.07
CA PRO A 338 40.15 6.93 3.36
C PRO A 338 39.93 5.47 3.76
N GLY A 339 41.00 4.82 4.24
CA GLY A 339 40.95 3.39 4.60
C GLY A 339 41.27 2.40 3.46
N SER A 340 41.36 2.86 2.20
CA SER A 340 41.73 2.02 1.04
C SER A 340 43.19 1.52 1.05
N GLY A 341 44.03 2.05 1.95
CA GLY A 341 45.47 1.79 1.99
C GLY A 341 46.31 2.70 1.09
N ALA A 342 45.69 3.68 0.43
CA ALA A 342 46.38 4.77 -0.26
C ALA A 342 47.20 5.62 0.72
N THR A 343 48.26 6.28 0.21
CA THR A 343 48.98 7.29 1.00
C THR A 343 48.18 8.59 1.05
N ALA A 344 48.40 9.44 2.05
CA ALA A 344 47.65 10.70 2.19
C ALA A 344 47.70 11.62 0.94
N ALA A 345 48.78 11.56 0.14
CA ALA A 345 48.90 12.32 -1.11
C ALA A 345 48.17 11.67 -2.31
N GLN A 346 47.54 10.52 -2.09
CA GLN A 346 46.80 9.73 -3.07
C GLN A 346 45.39 9.41 -2.56
N THR A 347 45.00 9.90 -1.38
CA THR A 347 43.69 9.67 -0.79
C THR A 347 42.76 10.75 -1.28
N ASP A 348 41.66 10.36 -1.89
CA ASP A 348 40.61 11.27 -2.33
C ASP A 348 39.60 11.47 -1.19
N TYR A 349 39.19 12.72 -0.95
CA TYR A 349 38.26 13.07 0.12
C TYR A 349 36.96 13.59 -0.48
N LEU A 350 35.98 12.69 -0.60
CA LEU A 350 34.62 13.00 -1.06
C LEU A 350 33.69 13.09 0.14
N TYR A 351 32.91 14.17 0.20
CA TYR A 351 31.90 14.39 1.22
C TYR A 351 30.50 14.50 0.60
N TRP A 352 29.49 14.13 1.37
CA TRP A 352 28.09 14.38 1.04
C TRP A 352 27.34 15.01 2.21
N ASN A 353 26.37 15.87 1.91
CA ASN A 353 25.33 16.36 2.82
C ASN A 353 23.97 15.97 2.23
N LEU A 354 23.13 15.34 3.03
CA LEU A 354 21.74 15.04 2.68
C LEU A 354 20.82 16.13 3.24
N TYR A 355 19.80 16.51 2.47
CA TYR A 355 18.69 17.35 2.89
C TYR A 355 17.40 16.54 2.81
N ASP A 356 16.58 16.55 3.87
CA ASP A 356 15.27 15.87 3.89
C ASP A 356 14.13 16.79 3.43
N GLU A 357 12.95 16.21 3.20
CA GLU A 357 11.74 16.92 2.73
C GLU A 357 11.24 17.99 3.71
N LEU A 358 11.76 17.99 4.94
CA LEU A 358 11.45 18.96 5.99
C LEU A 358 12.50 20.08 6.07
N GLY A 359 13.50 20.07 5.19
CA GLY A 359 14.61 21.03 5.14
C GLY A 359 15.66 20.85 6.23
N ASN A 360 15.70 19.70 6.91
CA ASN A 360 16.80 19.35 7.81
C ASN A 360 17.97 18.80 7.00
N ASN A 361 19.17 18.88 7.58
CA ASN A 361 20.37 18.39 6.94
C ASN A 361 21.13 17.35 7.78
N ASN A 362 21.79 16.41 7.10
CA ASN A 362 22.72 15.46 7.69
C ASN A 362 24.05 15.47 6.92
N GLY A 363 25.10 16.01 7.55
CA GLY A 363 26.44 16.06 6.98
C GLY A 363 27.31 17.20 7.55
N PRO A 364 28.56 17.36 7.09
CA PRO A 364 29.20 16.55 6.04
C PRO A 364 29.64 15.18 6.51
N ASN A 365 29.28 14.18 5.70
CA ASN A 365 29.67 12.79 5.87
C ASN A 365 30.79 12.46 4.87
N LEU A 366 31.88 11.89 5.38
CA LEU A 366 33.03 11.47 4.57
C LEU A 366 32.78 10.07 4.00
N VAL A 367 32.99 9.90 2.69
CA VAL A 367 32.92 8.57 2.07
C VAL A 367 34.21 7.80 2.40
N GLU A 368 34.10 6.77 3.22
CA GLU A 368 35.21 5.88 3.59
C GLU A 368 35.21 4.60 2.76
N PHE A 369 36.32 3.84 2.84
CA PHE A 369 36.43 2.57 2.12
C PHE A 369 35.42 1.50 2.58
N SER A 370 34.83 1.65 3.78
CA SER A 370 33.76 0.76 4.25
C SER A 370 32.44 0.98 3.51
N ASP A 371 32.24 2.18 2.96
CA ASP A 371 30.96 2.62 2.42
C ASP A 371 30.90 2.34 0.91
N VAL A 372 32.05 2.05 0.30
CA VAL A 372 32.16 1.75 -1.12
C VAL A 372 32.01 0.27 -1.43
N PHE A 373 31.21 -0.01 -2.44
CA PHE A 373 30.95 -1.33 -2.98
C PHE A 373 31.69 -1.55 -4.33
N ASP A 374 32.22 -2.77 -4.51
CA ASP A 374 32.89 -3.18 -5.75
C ASP A 374 31.86 -3.68 -6.77
N GLU A 375 31.49 -2.83 -7.73
CA GLU A 375 30.55 -3.18 -8.79
C GLU A 375 31.04 -4.29 -9.74
N ALA A 376 32.34 -4.55 -9.81
CA ALA A 376 32.90 -5.67 -10.57
C ALA A 376 32.87 -6.99 -9.78
N GLY A 377 32.56 -6.92 -8.49
CA GLY A 377 32.50 -8.05 -7.56
C GLY A 377 31.19 -8.84 -7.64
N PRO A 378 31.09 -9.96 -6.89
CA PRO A 378 29.85 -10.71 -6.74
C PRO A 378 28.75 -9.82 -6.14
N GLY A 379 27.58 -9.78 -6.78
CA GLY A 379 26.44 -8.95 -6.34
C GLY A 379 26.44 -7.54 -6.92
N GLY A 380 27.44 -7.16 -7.72
CA GLY A 380 27.44 -5.88 -8.44
C GLY A 380 26.96 -5.99 -9.89
N THR A 381 26.88 -4.83 -10.55
CA THR A 381 26.50 -4.66 -11.96
C THR A 381 27.46 -5.33 -12.96
N GLY A 382 28.65 -5.73 -12.52
CA GLY A 382 29.74 -6.26 -13.35
C GLY A 382 30.58 -5.16 -14.01
N GLU A 383 30.27 -3.89 -13.76
CA GLU A 383 31.00 -2.75 -14.27
C GLU A 383 32.27 -2.47 -13.46
N ASN A 384 33.31 -1.93 -14.10
CA ASN A 384 34.56 -1.59 -13.42
C ASN A 384 34.46 -0.24 -12.70
N LEU A 385 33.53 -0.16 -11.75
CA LEU A 385 33.19 1.03 -10.97
C LEU A 385 33.26 0.73 -9.48
N TRP A 386 33.46 1.78 -8.69
CA TRP A 386 33.05 1.81 -7.29
C TRP A 386 31.64 2.39 -7.24
N SER A 387 30.86 2.01 -6.24
CA SER A 387 29.61 2.70 -5.89
C SER A 387 29.56 2.95 -4.40
N PHE A 388 28.78 3.93 -3.96
CA PHE A 388 28.30 4.04 -2.58
C PHE A 388 26.86 4.50 -2.63
N THR A 389 26.08 4.12 -1.62
CA THR A 389 24.65 4.46 -1.52
C THR A 389 24.44 5.36 -0.32
N ILE A 390 23.63 6.39 -0.50
CA ILE A 390 23.06 7.21 0.56
C ILE A 390 21.59 6.79 0.65
N ASP A 391 21.24 6.11 1.72
CA ASP A 391 19.88 5.64 1.99
C ASP A 391 19.32 6.43 3.17
N ILE A 392 18.10 6.96 3.05
CA ILE A 392 17.46 7.74 4.11
C ILE A 392 17.34 6.93 5.41
N ASP A 393 17.09 5.63 5.32
CA ASP A 393 16.91 4.73 6.47
C ASP A 393 18.22 4.47 7.25
N ASP A 394 19.36 4.63 6.58
CA ASP A 394 20.69 4.49 7.19
C ASP A 394 21.16 5.78 7.89
N VAL A 395 20.40 6.88 7.75
CA VAL A 395 20.76 8.20 8.25
C VAL A 395 19.86 8.61 9.41
N THR A 396 20.44 9.23 10.44
CA THR A 396 19.65 9.83 11.53
C THR A 396 19.23 11.24 11.13
N ILE A 397 18.04 11.37 10.55
CA ILE A 397 17.39 12.64 10.21
C ILE A 397 15.89 12.59 10.57
N ALA A 398 15.14 13.68 10.40
CA ALA A 398 13.76 13.77 10.87
C ALA A 398 12.72 13.44 9.81
N GLY A 399 13.03 13.73 8.55
CA GLY A 399 12.23 13.35 7.40
C GLY A 399 12.43 11.89 7.00
N ASP A 400 11.48 11.42 6.21
CA ASP A 400 11.41 10.04 5.70
C ASP A 400 11.89 9.95 4.23
N PHE A 401 12.22 11.09 3.59
CA PHE A 401 12.73 11.14 2.21
C PHE A 401 13.93 12.07 2.04
N ILE A 402 14.70 11.81 0.98
CA ILE A 402 15.77 12.64 0.46
C ILE A 402 15.15 13.65 -0.50
N ASP A 403 15.33 14.93 -0.18
CA ASP A 403 14.97 16.06 -1.04
C ASP A 403 16.14 16.37 -1.99
N ALA A 404 17.33 16.56 -1.41
CA ALA A 404 18.53 16.87 -2.17
C ALA A 404 19.79 16.26 -1.55
N VAL A 405 20.82 16.09 -2.38
CA VAL A 405 22.17 15.73 -1.91
C VAL A 405 23.20 16.69 -2.46
N GLN A 406 23.97 17.29 -1.57
CA GLN A 406 25.16 18.05 -1.92
C GLN A 406 26.39 17.16 -1.87
N PHE A 407 27.16 17.12 -2.96
CA PHE A 407 28.49 16.51 -2.99
C PHE A 407 29.56 17.58 -2.92
N THR A 408 30.65 17.31 -2.20
CA THR A 408 31.80 18.22 -2.09
C THR A 408 33.10 17.44 -2.19
N MET A 409 33.97 17.85 -3.11
CA MET A 409 35.30 17.27 -3.26
C MET A 409 36.32 18.10 -2.46
N GLY A 410 36.85 17.53 -1.38
CA GLY A 410 37.85 18.20 -0.54
C GLY A 410 39.29 18.03 -1.06
N PHE A 411 39.61 16.90 -1.70
CA PHE A 411 40.94 16.64 -2.25
C PHE A 411 40.90 15.52 -3.29
N GLY A 412 41.67 15.67 -4.36
CA GLY A 412 41.79 14.66 -5.41
C GLY A 412 40.79 14.84 -6.55
N ASP A 413 40.93 14.02 -7.57
CA ASP A 413 40.13 14.12 -8.80
C ASP A 413 39.39 12.80 -9.02
N ILE A 414 38.06 12.84 -9.05
CA ILE A 414 37.23 11.66 -9.29
C ILE A 414 36.38 11.84 -10.54
N LYS A 415 35.96 10.71 -11.10
CA LYS A 415 35.05 10.69 -12.24
C LYS A 415 33.75 9.98 -11.88
N ILE A 416 32.65 10.72 -11.89
CA ILE A 416 31.31 10.20 -11.63
C ILE A 416 30.61 9.94 -12.98
N PRO A 417 30.64 8.72 -13.55
CA PRO A 417 29.95 8.43 -14.80
C PRO A 417 28.43 8.55 -14.71
N LYS A 418 27.84 8.11 -13.60
CA LYS A 418 26.39 8.11 -13.39
C LYS A 418 26.02 8.19 -11.91
N ILE A 419 24.82 8.70 -11.65
CA ILE A 419 24.11 8.65 -10.37
C ILE A 419 22.78 7.95 -10.64
N GLU A 420 22.40 7.03 -9.78
CA GLU A 420 21.07 6.41 -9.73
C GLU A 420 20.35 6.96 -8.51
N VAL A 421 19.11 7.37 -8.69
CA VAL A 421 18.25 7.85 -7.60
C VAL A 421 17.01 6.98 -7.60
N GLU A 422 16.72 6.40 -6.46
CA GLU A 422 15.46 5.73 -6.20
C GLU A 422 14.45 6.80 -5.75
N VAL A 423 13.54 7.13 -6.65
CA VAL A 423 12.50 8.13 -6.41
C VAL A 423 11.19 7.43 -6.11
N ARG A 424 10.33 8.07 -5.32
CA ARG A 424 8.94 7.62 -5.25
C ARG A 424 8.34 7.70 -6.65
N GLY A 425 7.87 6.57 -7.14
CA GLY A 425 7.02 6.51 -8.31
C GLY A 425 5.71 7.23 -8.00
N ASN A 426 5.21 7.99 -8.97
CA ASN A 426 4.02 8.82 -8.81
C ASN A 426 2.71 8.01 -8.80
N THR A 427 2.78 6.68 -8.76
CA THR A 427 1.67 5.82 -9.12
C THR A 427 1.79 4.48 -8.41
N PRO A 428 1.05 4.21 -7.30
CA PRO A 428 0.82 2.85 -6.80
C PRO A 428 0.54 1.83 -7.92
N PRO A 429 0.70 0.52 -7.67
CA PRO A 429 0.11 -0.47 -8.57
C PRO A 429 -1.34 -0.10 -8.87
N ASN A 430 -1.73 -0.24 -10.14
CA ASN A 430 -3.05 0.17 -10.59
C ASN A 430 -4.15 -0.57 -9.83
N ASP A 431 -3.98 -1.90 -9.70
CA ASP A 431 -4.96 -2.80 -9.08
C ASP A 431 -4.25 -3.91 -8.28
N ILE A 432 -4.84 -4.29 -7.14
CA ILE A 432 -4.49 -5.51 -6.38
C ILE A 432 -5.76 -6.29 -6.10
N LEU A 433 -5.84 -7.51 -6.61
CA LEU A 433 -6.99 -8.39 -6.43
C LEU A 433 -6.66 -9.55 -5.51
N LEU A 434 -7.30 -9.59 -4.33
CA LEU A 434 -7.08 -10.63 -3.31
C LEU A 434 -8.30 -11.56 -3.22
N ASP A 435 -8.07 -12.86 -3.41
CA ASP A 435 -9.10 -13.89 -3.24
C ASP A 435 -9.06 -14.54 -1.85
N PHE A 436 -10.23 -14.61 -1.21
CA PHE A 436 -10.42 -15.29 0.06
C PHE A 436 -11.58 -16.29 0.00
N GLN A 437 -11.53 -17.30 0.87
CA GLN A 437 -12.63 -18.21 1.14
C GLN A 437 -12.94 -18.19 2.64
N ALA A 438 -14.18 -17.90 2.98
CA ALA A 438 -14.75 -18.05 4.30
C ALA A 438 -15.44 -19.41 4.44
N THR A 439 -15.34 -20.03 5.61
CA THR A 439 -16.04 -21.27 5.95
C THR A 439 -16.63 -21.22 7.35
N ILE A 440 -17.87 -21.68 7.50
CA ILE A 440 -18.50 -21.96 8.80
C ILE A 440 -18.86 -23.43 8.89
N THR A 441 -19.04 -23.89 10.12
CA THR A 441 -19.59 -25.21 10.42
C THR A 441 -20.57 -25.05 11.57
N ASP A 442 -21.72 -25.70 11.45
CA ASP A 442 -22.77 -25.65 12.47
C ASP A 442 -22.57 -26.72 13.56
N ALA A 443 -23.65 -27.07 14.28
CA ALA A 443 -23.58 -27.88 15.49
C ALA A 443 -23.49 -29.39 15.23
N ASP A 444 -23.81 -29.87 14.03
CA ASP A 444 -23.71 -31.27 13.62
C ASP A 444 -22.75 -31.53 12.45
N ASP A 445 -21.83 -30.59 12.27
CA ASP A 445 -20.65 -30.66 11.42
C ASP A 445 -20.92 -30.41 9.91
N ASP A 446 -22.00 -29.72 9.58
CA ASP A 446 -22.33 -29.34 8.21
C ASP A 446 -21.59 -28.05 7.81
N PRO A 447 -20.89 -28.02 6.65
CA PRO A 447 -20.13 -26.85 6.24
C PRO A 447 -20.93 -25.91 5.31
N ALA A 448 -20.66 -24.61 5.42
CA ALA A 448 -20.98 -23.63 4.38
C ALA A 448 -19.75 -22.79 4.06
N SER A 449 -19.60 -22.39 2.81
CA SER A 449 -18.48 -21.60 2.32
C SER A 449 -18.94 -20.44 1.44
N SER A 450 -18.23 -19.31 1.54
CA SER A 450 -18.36 -18.18 0.61
C SER A 450 -16.97 -17.80 0.14
N ASP A 451 -16.79 -17.71 -1.17
CA ASP A 451 -15.64 -17.03 -1.74
C ASP A 451 -15.97 -15.52 -1.77
N PHE A 452 -14.96 -14.67 -1.62
CA PHE A 452 -15.08 -13.21 -1.74
C PHE A 452 -13.74 -12.59 -2.13
N GLU A 453 -13.83 -11.43 -2.77
CA GLU A 453 -12.71 -10.68 -3.31
C GLU A 453 -12.52 -9.35 -2.58
N ILE A 454 -11.26 -8.97 -2.41
CA ILE A 454 -10.87 -7.61 -2.02
C ILE A 454 -10.12 -7.03 -3.20
N ASP A 455 -10.81 -6.16 -3.96
CA ASP A 455 -10.29 -5.44 -5.10
C ASP A 455 -9.85 -4.04 -4.67
N LEU A 456 -8.54 -3.80 -4.68
CA LEU A 456 -7.94 -2.51 -4.41
C LEU A 456 -7.56 -1.86 -5.76
N SER A 457 -8.57 -1.64 -6.60
CA SER A 457 -8.47 -0.94 -7.88
C SER A 457 -8.73 0.55 -7.65
N GLY A 458 -7.64 1.32 -7.57
CA GLY A 458 -7.73 2.72 -7.15
C GLY A 458 -6.57 3.52 -7.70
N PHE A 459 -6.45 3.60 -9.02
CA PHE A 459 -5.47 4.45 -9.66
C PHE A 459 -6.04 5.43 -10.67
N GLU A 460 -5.41 6.61 -10.72
CA GLU A 460 -5.52 7.69 -11.72
C GLU A 460 -5.21 7.15 -13.11
N SER A 461 -6.11 6.35 -13.68
CA SER A 461 -5.90 5.83 -15.01
C SER A 461 -5.86 6.98 -16.01
N THR A 462 -4.92 6.93 -16.96
CA THR A 462 -4.96 7.71 -18.21
C THR A 462 -6.25 7.53 -19.03
N THR A 463 -7.16 6.65 -18.60
CA THR A 463 -8.51 6.43 -19.13
C THR A 463 -9.64 6.97 -18.24
N ALA A 464 -9.36 7.35 -16.98
CA ALA A 464 -10.30 8.15 -16.20
C ALA A 464 -10.45 9.51 -16.90
N PRO A 465 -11.67 10.06 -17.02
CA PRO A 465 -11.82 11.46 -17.40
C PRO A 465 -10.95 12.29 -16.43
N SER A 466 -10.22 13.29 -16.91
CA SER A 466 -9.37 14.19 -16.10
C SER A 466 -10.15 15.06 -15.09
N GLU A 467 -11.36 14.63 -14.74
CA GLU A 467 -12.33 15.25 -13.85
C GLU A 467 -12.56 14.37 -12.60
N PHE A 468 -11.85 13.25 -12.43
CA PHE A 468 -11.97 12.38 -11.26
C PHE A 468 -10.59 11.91 -10.78
N ASP A 469 -10.41 11.90 -9.46
CA ASP A 469 -9.16 11.48 -8.81
C ASP A 469 -9.14 9.95 -8.59
N TYR A 470 -10.31 9.32 -8.43
CA TYR A 470 -10.41 7.87 -8.16
C TYR A 470 -11.48 7.21 -9.03
N LEU A 471 -11.16 6.04 -9.57
CA LEU A 471 -12.12 5.14 -10.22
C LEU A 471 -12.27 3.88 -9.35
N LEU A 472 -13.49 3.59 -8.90
CA LEU A 472 -13.85 2.32 -8.28
C LEU A 472 -14.70 1.55 -9.27
N GLU A 473 -14.16 0.48 -9.85
CA GLU A 473 -14.85 -0.31 -10.85
C GLU A 473 -15.21 -1.68 -10.26
N GLY A 474 -16.51 -1.93 -10.10
CA GLY A 474 -16.99 -3.22 -9.64
C GLY A 474 -16.81 -4.30 -10.69
N GLY A 475 -17.23 -5.52 -10.35
CA GLY A 475 -17.17 -6.67 -11.22
C GLY A 475 -17.94 -6.50 -12.54
N THR A 476 -17.98 -7.55 -13.35
CA THR A 476 -18.76 -7.51 -14.59
C THR A 476 -20.25 -7.42 -14.29
N ILE A 477 -20.97 -6.55 -14.99
CA ILE A 477 -22.43 -6.36 -14.85
C ILE A 477 -23.20 -7.67 -14.56
N GLY A 478 -23.85 -7.72 -13.40
CA GLY A 478 -24.63 -8.82 -12.83
C GLY A 478 -23.82 -9.77 -11.96
N SER A 479 -22.69 -9.30 -11.40
CA SER A 479 -21.81 -9.99 -10.46
C SER A 479 -22.41 -10.10 -9.05
N SER A 480 -21.61 -10.59 -8.10
CA SER A 480 -21.90 -10.61 -6.66
C SER A 480 -22.22 -9.20 -6.16
N PRO A 481 -22.89 -9.05 -5.01
CA PRO A 481 -22.99 -7.76 -4.35
C PRO A 481 -21.60 -7.25 -3.95
N GLU A 482 -21.33 -5.96 -4.19
CA GLU A 482 -20.05 -5.33 -3.85
C GLU A 482 -20.20 -4.08 -2.94
N ALA A 483 -19.26 -3.92 -2.02
CA ALA A 483 -19.12 -2.72 -1.20
C ALA A 483 -18.04 -1.78 -1.76
N PHE A 484 -18.47 -0.64 -2.30
CA PHE A 484 -17.59 0.39 -2.84
C PHE A 484 -17.14 1.35 -1.74
N ASN A 485 -15.84 1.39 -1.46
CA ASN A 485 -15.26 2.14 -0.35
C ASN A 485 -14.61 3.45 -0.84
N ALA A 486 -15.31 4.57 -0.67
CA ALA A 486 -14.76 5.89 -0.95
C ALA A 486 -14.21 6.54 0.34
N LEU A 487 -13.04 7.18 0.25
CA LEU A 487 -12.36 7.79 1.38
C LEU A 487 -12.58 9.31 1.41
N ASP A 488 -13.06 9.83 2.54
CA ASP A 488 -13.01 11.26 2.84
C ASP A 488 -11.61 11.60 3.39
N GLN A 489 -10.66 11.93 2.51
CA GLN A 489 -9.35 12.44 2.95
C GLN A 489 -9.45 13.92 3.36
N ALA A 490 -8.48 14.41 4.14
CA ALA A 490 -8.46 15.80 4.60
C ALA A 490 -8.11 16.83 3.49
N ASP A 491 -7.88 16.37 2.26
CA ASP A 491 -7.59 17.20 1.09
C ASP A 491 -8.90 17.77 0.49
N PRO A 492 -8.88 19.00 -0.09
CA PRO A 492 -10.08 19.63 -0.57
C PRO A 492 -10.53 18.99 -1.90
N LEU A 493 -11.61 18.21 -1.82
CA LEU A 493 -12.38 17.62 -2.94
C LEU A 493 -11.71 16.45 -3.65
N ASN A 494 -11.75 15.27 -3.03
CA ASN A 494 -11.58 14.02 -3.79
C ASN A 494 -12.85 13.76 -4.64
N GLU A 495 -12.67 13.44 -5.92
CA GLU A 495 -13.71 13.11 -6.88
C GLU A 495 -13.63 11.63 -7.26
N TYR A 496 -14.65 10.85 -6.89
CA TYR A 496 -14.74 9.42 -7.19
C TYR A 496 -15.71 9.16 -8.34
N LEU A 497 -15.31 8.33 -9.29
CA LEU A 497 -16.17 7.70 -10.29
C LEU A 497 -16.38 6.24 -9.91
N ILE A 498 -17.64 5.82 -9.76
CA ILE A 498 -18.00 4.43 -9.49
C ILE A 498 -18.65 3.84 -10.74
N LYS A 499 -18.12 2.70 -11.20
CA LYS A 499 -18.66 1.92 -12.31
C LYS A 499 -19.13 0.55 -11.85
N ASN A 500 -20.07 0.00 -12.62
CA ASN A 500 -20.69 -1.31 -12.37
C ASN A 500 -21.40 -1.40 -11.02
N PHE A 501 -21.95 -0.28 -10.51
CA PHE A 501 -22.88 -0.30 -9.37
C PHE A 501 -24.27 -0.75 -9.87
N ASP A 502 -24.48 -2.04 -9.93
CA ASP A 502 -25.46 -2.63 -10.82
C ASP A 502 -26.40 -3.65 -10.17
N THR A 503 -26.09 -4.11 -8.95
CA THR A 503 -27.02 -4.88 -8.13
C THR A 503 -27.85 -3.96 -7.23
N SER A 504 -28.89 -4.51 -6.60
CA SER A 504 -29.67 -3.78 -5.58
C SER A 504 -29.10 -3.91 -4.17
N GLU A 505 -28.05 -4.72 -4.04
CA GLU A 505 -27.37 -5.04 -2.79
C GLU A 505 -26.02 -4.32 -2.70
N ASP A 506 -25.49 -3.83 -3.83
CA ASP A 506 -24.33 -2.96 -3.88
C ASP A 506 -24.48 -1.79 -2.93
N THR A 507 -23.39 -1.49 -2.23
CA THR A 507 -23.40 -0.51 -1.15
C THR A 507 -22.23 0.46 -1.32
N LEU A 508 -22.51 1.76 -1.19
CA LEU A 508 -21.47 2.77 -1.11
C LEU A 508 -21.13 3.04 0.36
N VAL A 509 -19.90 2.73 0.72
CA VAL A 509 -19.33 2.97 2.05
C VAL A 509 -18.47 4.23 1.98
N LEU A 510 -18.81 5.23 2.80
CA LEU A 510 -18.02 6.45 2.95
C LEU A 510 -17.20 6.39 4.24
N ASN A 511 -15.90 6.16 4.09
CA ASN A 511 -14.95 6.03 5.20
C ASN A 511 -14.43 7.40 5.64
N ASN A 512 -14.10 7.53 6.93
CA ASN A 512 -13.48 8.72 7.53
C ASN A 512 -14.25 10.05 7.45
N LEU A 513 -15.56 10.03 7.16
CA LEU A 513 -16.42 11.22 7.25
C LEU A 513 -16.21 11.96 8.59
N ALA A 514 -16.07 13.29 8.54
CA ALA A 514 -16.03 14.15 9.71
C ALA A 514 -17.35 14.04 10.53
N GLY A 515 -17.45 13.01 11.39
CA GLY A 515 -18.67 12.59 12.06
C GLY A 515 -18.77 11.08 12.36
N GLY A 516 -17.89 10.25 11.77
CA GLY A 516 -17.91 8.78 11.85
C GLY A 516 -18.31 8.16 10.50
N ALA A 517 -17.85 6.93 10.24
CA ALA A 517 -18.17 6.20 9.00
C ALA A 517 -19.70 6.11 8.79
N GLY A 518 -20.15 6.45 7.59
CA GLY A 518 -21.55 6.41 7.20
C GLY A 518 -21.72 5.58 5.95
N SER A 519 -22.43 4.46 6.06
CA SER A 519 -22.85 3.67 4.89
C SER A 519 -24.14 4.25 4.31
N PHE A 520 -24.21 4.35 2.97
CA PHE A 520 -25.39 4.81 2.25
C PHE A 520 -25.87 3.71 1.31
N ASN A 521 -27.04 3.13 1.60
CA ASN A 521 -27.68 2.20 0.67
C ASN A 521 -28.35 2.99 -0.46
N LEU A 522 -27.96 2.69 -1.69
CA LEU A 522 -28.57 3.26 -2.90
C LEU A 522 -29.59 2.25 -3.44
N ASP A 523 -30.88 2.57 -3.30
CA ASP A 523 -31.96 1.68 -3.78
C ASP A 523 -32.08 1.70 -5.32
N THR A 524 -31.55 0.69 -6.00
CA THR A 524 -31.64 0.52 -7.46
C THR A 524 -32.97 -0.09 -7.94
N THR A 525 -33.95 -0.34 -7.06
CA THR A 525 -35.18 -1.11 -7.38
C THR A 525 -36.24 -0.35 -8.21
N GLN A 526 -35.90 0.80 -8.80
CA GLN A 526 -36.77 1.53 -9.73
C GLN A 526 -36.11 1.79 -11.09
N ASN A 527 -36.17 0.76 -11.94
CA ASN A 527 -36.34 0.81 -13.39
C ASN A 527 -35.10 1.06 -14.29
N VAL A 528 -34.43 -0.05 -14.60
CA VAL A 528 -33.86 -0.46 -15.91
C VAL A 528 -32.69 0.36 -16.48
N ILE A 529 -31.50 -0.21 -16.26
CA ILE A 529 -30.34 -0.38 -17.15
C ILE A 529 -30.54 0.08 -18.60
N GLY A 530 -29.67 1.00 -19.03
CA GLY A 530 -29.37 1.21 -20.43
C GLY A 530 -28.73 2.55 -20.72
N THR A 531 -27.39 2.62 -20.71
CA THR A 531 -26.45 3.55 -21.42
C THR A 531 -26.84 5.03 -21.57
N SER A 532 -27.82 5.51 -20.80
CA SER A 532 -28.48 6.82 -20.95
C SER A 532 -29.32 7.22 -19.73
N ALA A 533 -29.21 6.50 -18.61
CA ALA A 533 -29.77 6.92 -17.33
C ALA A 533 -28.88 8.03 -16.74
N PRO A 534 -29.43 8.99 -15.96
CA PRO A 534 -28.63 10.07 -15.40
C PRO A 534 -27.74 9.56 -14.27
N ASP A 535 -26.44 9.81 -14.37
CA ASP A 535 -25.45 9.56 -13.33
C ASP A 535 -25.91 10.15 -12.00
N SER A 536 -25.68 9.40 -10.92
CA SER A 536 -26.11 9.78 -9.59
C SER A 536 -24.97 10.47 -8.85
N ILE A 537 -25.11 11.78 -8.56
CA ILE A 537 -24.11 12.56 -7.84
C ILE A 537 -24.45 12.58 -6.35
N ILE A 538 -23.51 12.13 -5.52
CA ILE A 538 -23.56 12.15 -4.06
C ILE A 538 -22.55 13.19 -3.59
N THR A 539 -23.01 14.13 -2.77
CA THR A 539 -22.16 15.17 -2.18
C THR A 539 -22.25 15.09 -0.67
N SER A 540 -21.10 15.06 0.02
CA SER A 540 -21.08 15.07 1.48
C SER A 540 -21.60 16.41 2.03
N ASN A 541 -22.20 16.40 3.23
CA ASN A 541 -22.76 17.61 3.88
C ASN A 541 -21.72 18.73 4.12
N ALA A 542 -20.42 18.41 4.05
CA ALA A 542 -19.32 19.36 4.17
C ALA A 542 -18.84 19.91 2.81
N GLY A 543 -19.30 19.36 1.68
CA GLY A 543 -18.85 19.74 0.33
C GLY A 543 -17.41 19.36 0.04
N LEU A 544 -16.88 18.33 0.72
CA LEU A 544 -15.47 17.90 0.64
C LEU A 544 -15.27 16.62 -0.20
N LEU A 545 -16.35 15.93 -0.57
CA LEU A 545 -16.30 14.68 -1.33
C LEU A 545 -17.42 14.67 -2.38
N ASN A 546 -17.04 14.47 -3.65
CA ASN A 546 -17.95 14.28 -4.78
C ASN A 546 -17.85 12.84 -5.27
N VAL A 547 -18.96 12.10 -5.28
CA VAL A 547 -19.02 10.74 -5.85
C VAL A 547 -20.03 10.73 -6.97
N ILE A 548 -19.61 10.25 -8.15
CA ILE A 548 -20.49 10.01 -9.29
C ILE A 548 -20.61 8.51 -9.48
N VAL A 549 -21.84 8.01 -9.42
CA VAL A 549 -22.15 6.60 -9.65
C VAL A 549 -22.80 6.46 -11.02
N GLU A 550 -22.10 5.79 -11.95
CA GLU A 550 -22.66 5.41 -13.24
C GLU A 550 -23.54 4.16 -13.09
N ASP A 551 -24.53 4.02 -13.98
CA ASP A 551 -25.46 2.88 -14.04
C ASP A 551 -26.40 2.65 -12.83
N ALA A 552 -26.35 3.50 -11.80
CA ALA A 552 -27.25 3.47 -10.64
C ALA A 552 -28.43 4.46 -10.72
N THR A 553 -29.56 4.14 -10.07
CA THR A 553 -30.71 5.06 -9.87
C THR A 553 -30.82 5.47 -8.40
N LEU A 554 -30.65 6.77 -8.09
CA LEU A 554 -30.71 7.28 -6.71
C LEU A 554 -32.15 7.53 -6.21
N GLN A 555 -32.58 6.86 -5.13
CA GLN A 555 -33.67 7.35 -4.26
C GLN A 555 -33.16 7.65 -2.84
N LEU A 556 -33.02 8.94 -2.53
CA LEU A 556 -32.64 9.41 -1.20
C LEU A 556 -33.80 9.27 -0.21
N SER A 557 -33.92 8.11 0.43
CA SER A 557 -34.71 7.97 1.65
C SER A 557 -33.79 7.79 2.87
N ASN A 558 -33.79 8.82 3.72
CA ASN A 558 -33.12 8.91 5.03
C ASN A 558 -31.58 9.04 5.03
N ILE A 559 -31.07 10.18 4.55
CA ILE A 559 -29.83 10.75 5.10
C ILE A 559 -30.13 11.19 6.54
N VAL A 560 -29.60 10.49 7.54
CA VAL A 560 -29.51 10.99 8.91
C VAL A 560 -28.03 11.14 9.22
N GLY A 561 -27.55 12.39 9.18
CA GLY A 561 -26.21 12.73 9.65
C GLY A 561 -26.13 12.93 11.16
#